data_AF-A0A3D2GLN6-F1
#
_entry.id   AF-A0A3D2GLN6-F1
#
_cell.length_a   1.000
_cell.length_b   1.000
_cell.length_c   1.000
_cell.angle_alpha   90.00
_cell.angle_beta   90.00
_cell.angle_gamma   90.00
#
_symmetry.space_group_name_H-M   'P 1'
#
loop_
_entity.id
_entity.type
_entity.pdbx_description
1 polymer ?
#
loop_
_entity_poly.entity_id
_entity_poly.type
_entity_poly.pdbx_seq_one_letter_code
_entity_poly.pdbx_strand_id
1 'polypeptide(L)'
;MSAVRRLGVACAVAAFALDQGSKAIVVASPALAAGVEVLPFFNLVRGQNSGVTFGMFGGAPWWVLALLALAIVAALSVWLWRAQNRLVAAALGLLIGGA
;
A
#
# COMPACT_ATOMS: atom_id res chain seq x y z
N MET A 1 6.51 -5.88 23.42
CA MET A 1 6.94 -5.00 22.29
C MET A 1 7.14 -3.58 22.79
N SER A 2 8.16 -2.86 22.33
CA SER A 2 8.40 -1.46 22.71
C SER A 2 7.34 -0.51 22.12
N ALA A 3 7.19 0.69 22.70
CA ALA A 3 6.28 1.72 22.17
C ALA A 3 6.61 2.10 20.71
N VAL A 4 7.89 2.09 20.35
CA VAL A 4 8.39 2.32 18.99
C VAL A 4 7.84 1.27 18.02
N ARG A 5 7.95 -0.02 18.36
CA ARG A 5 7.45 -1.11 17.51
C ARG A 5 5.93 -1.10 17.39
N ARG A 6 5.21 -0.81 18.49
CA ARG A 6 3.75 -0.68 18.47
C ARG A 6 3.29 0.44 17.53
N LEU A 7 3.99 1.58 17.52
CA LEU A 7 3.70 2.67 16.59
C LEU A 7 3.84 2.21 15.13
N GLY A 8 4.95 1.55 14.79
CA GLY A 8 5.14 1.07 13.42
C GLY A 8 4.09 0.05 12.99
N VAL A 9 3.74 -0.90 13.86
CA VAL A 9 2.64 -1.85 13.57
C VAL A 9 1.30 -1.14 13.42
N ALA A 10 1.00 -0.15 14.26
CA ALA A 10 -0.22 0.65 14.13
C ALA A 10 -0.26 1.41 12.79
N CYS A 11 0.86 2.00 12.36
CA CYS A 11 0.98 2.64 11.05
C CYS A 11 0.76 1.65 9.90
N ALA A 12 1.30 0.43 9.98
CA ALA A 12 1.08 -0.61 8.97
C ALA A 12 -0.38 -1.02 8.86
N VAL A 13 -1.03 -1.29 10.00
CA VAL A 13 -2.45 -1.66 10.03
C VAL A 13 -3.32 -0.51 9.52
N ALA A 14 -3.04 0.73 9.92
CA ALA A 14 -3.79 1.89 9.46
C ALA A 14 -3.64 2.11 7.95
N ALA A 15 -2.42 2.05 7.41
CA ALA A 15 -2.17 2.19 5.98
C ALA A 15 -2.87 1.09 5.17
N PHE A 16 -2.75 -0.17 5.59
CA PHE A 16 -3.42 -1.29 4.93
C PHE A 16 -4.96 -1.15 4.96
N ALA A 17 -5.52 -0.78 6.11
CA ALA A 17 -6.97 -0.60 6.25
C ALA A 17 -7.49 0.55 5.38
N LEU A 18 -6.76 1.68 5.32
CA LEU A 18 -7.11 2.81 4.47
C LEU A 18 -6.99 2.46 2.98
N ASP A 19 -5.94 1.73 2.58
CA ASP A 19 -5.75 1.26 1.20
C ASP A 19 -6.88 0.33 0.77
N GLN A 20 -7.15 -0.73 1.54
CA GLN A 20 -8.20 -1.69 1.19
C GLN A 20 -9.60 -1.08 1.28
N GLY A 21 -9.87 -0.23 2.28
CA GLY A 21 -11.12 0.49 2.40
C GLY A 21 -11.38 1.42 1.22
N SER A 22 -10.37 2.21 0.82
CA SER A 22 -10.49 3.09 -0.35
C SER A 22 -10.67 2.31 -1.65
N LYS A 23 -9.91 1.22 -1.86
CA LYS A 23 -10.07 0.33 -3.03
C LYS A 23 -11.44 -0.33 -3.08
N ALA A 24 -11.98 -0.76 -1.94
CA ALA A 24 -13.32 -1.35 -1.87
C ALA A 24 -14.40 -0.35 -2.33
N ILE A 25 -14.30 0.92 -1.89
CA ILE A 25 -15.18 1.99 -2.35
C ILE A 25 -15.03 2.22 -3.86
N VAL A 26 -13.79 2.26 -4.37
CA VAL A 26 -13.51 2.46 -5.80
C VAL A 26 -14.08 1.33 -6.65
N VAL A 27 -13.90 0.07 -6.22
CA VAL A 27 -14.39 -1.11 -6.93
C VAL A 27 -15.93 -1.18 -6.96
N ALA A 28 -16.58 -0.71 -5.89
CA ALA A 28 -18.03 -0.69 -5.77
C ALA A 28 -18.70 0.50 -6.49
N SER A 29 -17.94 1.50 -6.97
CA SER A 29 -18.49 2.71 -7.58
C SER A 29 -18.48 2.66 -9.12
N PRO A 30 -19.65 2.63 -9.79
CA PRO A 30 -19.73 2.71 -11.24
C PRO A 30 -19.26 4.06 -11.80
N ALA A 31 -19.50 5.15 -11.06
CA ALA A 31 -19.11 6.50 -11.47
C ALA A 31 -17.59 6.61 -11.68
N LEU A 32 -16.81 5.94 -10.84
CA LEU A 32 -15.35 5.95 -10.94
C LEU A 32 -14.81 5.16 -12.14
N ALA A 33 -15.62 4.29 -12.76
CA ALA A 33 -15.26 3.64 -14.02
C ALA A 33 -15.26 4.63 -15.20
N ALA A 34 -16.16 5.62 -15.18
CA ALA A 34 -16.18 6.72 -16.16
C ALA A 34 -15.21 7.86 -15.79
N GLY A 35 -14.79 7.93 -14.52
CA GLY A 35 -13.95 8.99 -13.97
C GLY A 35 -14.79 10.15 -13.41
N VAL A 36 -14.36 10.69 -12.26
CA VAL A 36 -15.03 11.80 -11.57
C VAL A 36 -14.04 12.94 -11.38
N GLU A 37 -14.38 14.12 -11.91
CA GLU A 37 -13.63 15.34 -11.64
C GLU A 37 -13.91 15.82 -10.23
N VAL A 38 -12.84 16.00 -9.44
CA VAL A 38 -12.93 16.52 -8.06
C VAL A 38 -12.40 17.95 -8.00
N LEU A 39 -11.34 18.25 -8.76
CA LEU A 39 -10.80 19.59 -8.98
C LEU A 39 -10.42 19.74 -10.46
N PRO A 40 -10.22 20.96 -10.99
CA PRO A 40 -9.89 21.18 -12.41
C PRO A 40 -8.61 20.48 -12.91
N PHE A 41 -7.75 19.99 -12.01
CA PHE A 41 -6.51 19.27 -12.31
C PHE A 41 -6.46 17.87 -11.66
N PHE A 42 -7.54 17.43 -11.01
CA PHE A 42 -7.56 16.19 -10.24
C PHE A 42 -8.87 15.40 -10.47
N ASN A 43 -8.70 14.24 -11.09
CA ASN A 43 -9.77 13.28 -11.36
C ASN A 43 -9.54 12.01 -10.54
N LEU A 44 -10.63 11.45 -10.02
CA LEU A 44 -10.65 10.09 -9.48
C LEU A 44 -11.12 9.14 -10.57
N VAL A 45 -10.24 8.23 -10.97
CA VAL A 45 -10.53 7.26 -12.04
C VAL A 45 -10.14 5.87 -11.54
N ARG A 46 -11.01 4.89 -11.78
CA ARG A 46 -10.72 3.47 -11.52
C ARG A 46 -9.77 2.94 -12.60
N GLY A 47 -8.47 2.95 -12.30
CA GLY A 47 -7.46 2.25 -13.09
C GLY A 47 -7.26 0.80 -12.62
N GLN A 48 -6.92 -0.10 -13.54
CA GLN A 48 -6.42 -1.43 -13.23
C GLN A 48 -4.99 -1.55 -13.74
N ASN A 49 -4.04 -1.78 -12.84
CA ASN A 49 -2.65 -2.02 -13.19
C ASN A 49 -2.33 -3.50 -12.94
N SER A 50 -2.03 -4.25 -14.00
CA SER A 50 -1.62 -5.66 -13.89
C SER A 50 -0.14 -5.83 -13.59
N GLY A 51 0.64 -4.74 -13.60
CA GLY A 51 2.07 -4.70 -13.28
C GLY A 51 2.36 -3.80 -12.09
N VAL A 52 3.56 -3.21 -12.09
CA VAL A 52 4.01 -2.21 -11.10
C VAL A 52 4.09 -0.81 -11.72
N THR A 53 4.98 0.07 -11.23
CA THR A 53 5.17 1.42 -11.76
C THR A 53 5.31 1.43 -13.30
N PHE A 54 4.53 2.29 -13.96
CA PHE A 54 4.46 2.41 -15.43
C PHE A 54 4.08 1.11 -16.18
N GLY A 55 3.38 0.18 -15.52
CA GLY A 55 2.96 -1.09 -16.13
C GLY A 55 4.09 -2.11 -16.32
N MET A 56 5.27 -1.87 -15.72
CA MET A 56 6.38 -2.81 -15.75
C MET A 56 5.93 -4.18 -15.20
N PHE A 57 6.34 -5.26 -15.86
CA PHE A 57 5.92 -6.64 -15.55
C PHE A 57 4.41 -6.95 -15.70
N GLY A 58 3.62 -6.13 -16.42
CA GLY A 58 2.17 -6.32 -16.54
C GLY A 58 1.69 -7.63 -17.19
N GLY A 59 2.56 -8.40 -17.83
CA GLY A 59 2.29 -9.74 -18.37
C GLY A 59 2.82 -10.89 -17.50
N ALA A 60 3.50 -10.59 -16.38
CA ALA A 60 3.92 -11.62 -15.45
C ALA A 60 2.70 -12.20 -14.71
N PRO A 61 2.74 -13.48 -14.31
CA PRO A 61 1.72 -14.03 -13.44
C PRO A 61 1.61 -13.20 -12.15
N TRP A 62 0.39 -12.89 -11.71
CA TRP A 62 0.14 -12.03 -10.53
C TRP A 62 0.89 -12.50 -9.27
N TRP A 63 1.08 -13.81 -9.12
CA TRP A 63 1.75 -14.40 -7.96
C TRP A 63 3.23 -14.04 -7.90
N VAL A 64 3.88 -13.74 -9.03
CA VAL A 64 5.29 -13.30 -9.05
C VAL A 64 5.42 -11.97 -8.31
N LEU A 65 4.54 -11.02 -8.63
CA LEU A 65 4.51 -9.71 -7.97
C LEU A 65 4.06 -9.84 -6.51
N ALA A 66 3.13 -10.74 -6.21
CA ALA A 66 2.72 -11.03 -4.83
C ALA A 66 3.87 -11.60 -3.99
N LEU A 67 4.65 -12.56 -4.52
CA LEU A 67 5.82 -13.11 -3.83
C LEU A 67 6.91 -12.06 -3.62
N LEU A 68 7.14 -11.20 -4.61
CA LEU A 68 8.07 -10.07 -4.48
C LEU A 68 7.63 -9.12 -3.35
N ALA A 69 6.35 -8.74 -3.33
CA ALA A 69 5.79 -7.89 -2.27
C ALA A 69 5.94 -8.55 -0.88
N LEU A 70 5.64 -9.84 -0.76
CA LEU A 70 5.83 -10.60 0.49
C LEU A 70 7.29 -10.62 0.94
N ALA A 71 8.24 -10.79 0.01
CA ALA A 71 9.67 -10.76 0.32
C ALA A 71 10.11 -9.38 0.84
N ILE A 72 9.63 -8.30 0.22
CA ILE A 72 9.87 -6.93 0.65
C ILE A 72 9.27 -6.69 2.04
N VAL A 73 8.01 -7.08 2.26
CA VAL A 73 7.33 -6.95 3.56
C VAL A 73 8.08 -7.71 4.65
N ALA A 74 8.57 -8.91 4.38
CA ALA A 74 9.38 -9.68 5.33
C ALA A 74 10.67 -8.94 5.71
N ALA A 75 11.41 -8.44 4.71
CA ALA A 75 12.64 -7.68 4.94
C ALA A 75 12.39 -6.40 5.74
N LEU A 76 11.36 -5.64 5.39
CA LEU A 76 10.97 -4.42 6.11
C LEU A 76 10.47 -4.72 7.52
N SER A 77 9.77 -5.83 7.74
CA SER A 77 9.31 -6.25 9.06
C SER A 77 10.48 -6.60 9.99
N VAL A 78 11.51 -7.28 9.46
CA VAL A 78 12.77 -7.52 10.19
C VAL A 78 13.45 -6.19 10.53
N TRP A 79 13.47 -5.24 9.61
CA TRP A 79 14.02 -3.90 9.87
C TRP A 79 13.22 -3.15 10.93
N LEU A 80 11.88 -3.19 10.87
CA LEU A 80 11.00 -2.57 11.86
C LEU A 80 11.26 -3.12 13.26
N TRP A 81 11.52 -4.43 13.37
CA TRP A 81 11.82 -5.05 14.65
C TRP A 81 13.12 -4.54 15.29
N ARG A 82 14.07 -4.11 14.46
CA ARG A 82 15.36 -3.53 14.86
C ARG A 82 15.34 -2.01 15.03
N ALA A 83 14.27 -1.33 14.60
CA ALA A 83 14.15 0.12 14.66
C ALA A 83 14.11 0.63 16.12
N GLN A 84 14.88 1.69 16.39
CA GLN A 84 15.03 2.26 17.73
C GLN A 84 14.33 3.61 17.91
N ASN A 85 13.97 4.30 16.82
CA ASN A 85 13.30 5.59 16.88
C ASN A 85 11.90 5.54 16.25
N ARG A 86 11.02 6.43 16.72
CA ARG A 86 9.60 6.46 16.36
C ARG A 86 9.37 6.80 14.88
N LEU A 87 10.16 7.70 14.33
CA LEU A 87 10.02 8.14 12.94
C LEU A 87 10.30 7.01 11.96
N VAL A 88 11.41 6.30 12.12
CA VAL A 88 11.77 5.14 11.29
C VAL A 88 10.74 4.03 11.45
N ALA A 89 10.28 3.76 12.67
CA ALA A 89 9.24 2.75 12.87
C ALA A 89 7.92 3.11 12.19
N ALA A 90 7.48 4.37 12.26
CA ALA A 90 6.29 4.84 11.57
C ALA A 90 6.45 4.74 10.05
N ALA A 91 7.58 5.20 9.50
CA ALA A 91 7.88 5.11 8.07
C ALA A 91 7.89 3.67 7.56
N LEU A 92 8.58 2.76 8.26
CA LEU A 92 8.58 1.33 7.93
C LEU A 92 7.18 0.72 8.02
N GLY A 93 6.39 1.13 9.02
CA GLY A 93 4.99 0.73 9.13
C GLY A 93 4.18 1.14 7.90
N LEU A 94 4.24 2.40 7.49
CA LEU A 94 3.54 2.89 6.30
C LEU A 94 3.98 2.18 5.02
N LEU A 95 5.28 1.91 4.85
CA LEU A 95 5.81 1.15 3.71
C LEU A 95 5.28 -0.28 3.70
N ILE A 96 5.26 -0.96 4.85
CA ILE A 96 4.72 -2.33 4.96
C ILE A 96 3.22 -2.36 4.66
N GLY A 97 2.45 -1.39 5.16
CA GLY A 97 1.00 -1.36 4.94
C GLY A 97 0.59 -1.01 3.50
N GLY A 98 1.48 -0.39 2.72
CA GLY A 98 1.24 -0.04 1.32
C GLY A 98 1.90 -0.96 0.29
N ALA A 99 2.72 -1.93 0.73
CA ALA A 99 3.38 -2.92 -0.12
C ALA A 99 2.49 -4.14 -0.36
#